data_AF-A0A5C7UPB8-F1
#
_entry.id   AF-A0A5C7UPB8-F1
#
_cell.length_a   1.000
_cell.length_b   1.000
_cell.length_c   1.000
_cell.angle_alpha   90.00
_cell.angle_beta   90.00
_cell.angle_gamma   90.00
#
_symmetry.space_group_name_H-M   'P 1'
#
loop_
_entity.id
_entity.type
_entity.pdbx_description
1 polymer ?
#
loop_
_entity_poly.entity_id
_entity_poly.type
_entity_poly.pdbx_seq_one_letter_code
_entity_poly.pdbx_strand_id
1 'polypeptide(L)'
;MKQLILSSKKLQGSLTLIYENGVLRSFTNSFKKPLNAIQELKIKQVLQFDFAKIDMEAFAAIGLSLTAEDAQNAGQRVALFCDAYKQKYGNSYLVSKKDGALLKQLSLQKTCDFEKMVVAYFECNEWWASPKNISGLVNRINELRRWAVASKENILTAKWHFPNGYSKTREQECKTNEEVQAYWRHLRELGYKKTKVGIVETWAKGL
;
A
#
# COMPACT_ATOMS: atom_id res chain seq x y z
N MET A 1 16.26 29.08 -20.60
CA MET A 1 14.83 28.68 -20.65
C MET A 1 14.18 29.36 -21.84
N LYS A 2 13.50 28.61 -22.72
CA LYS A 2 12.78 29.14 -23.89
C LYS A 2 11.30 28.76 -23.79
N GLN A 3 10.42 29.71 -24.09
CA GLN A 3 8.98 29.51 -24.05
C GLN A 3 8.40 29.68 -25.45
N LEU A 4 7.58 28.72 -25.88
CA LEU A 4 6.81 28.79 -27.12
C LEU A 4 5.32 28.84 -26.77
N ILE A 5 4.63 29.87 -27.23
CA ILE A 5 3.20 30.09 -26.97
C ILE A 5 2.44 30.02 -28.29
N LEU A 6 1.54 29.05 -28.40
CA LEU A 6 0.68 28.86 -29.57
C LEU A 6 -0.74 29.27 -29.19
N SER A 7 -1.20 30.44 -29.65
CA SER A 7 -2.52 30.97 -29.30
C SER A 7 -3.57 30.67 -30.37
N SER A 8 -4.82 30.52 -29.95
CA SER A 8 -5.96 30.34 -30.86
C SER A 8 -7.13 31.21 -30.42
N LYS A 9 -7.55 32.12 -31.31
CA LYS A 9 -8.75 32.93 -31.11
C LYS A 9 -10.03 32.09 -31.07
N LYS A 10 -10.09 31.02 -31.89
CA LYS A 10 -11.26 30.12 -31.98
C LYS A 10 -11.45 29.30 -30.71
N LEU A 11 -10.35 28.83 -30.12
CA LEU A 11 -10.34 28.02 -28.90
C LEU A 11 -10.25 28.87 -27.62
N GLN A 12 -10.08 30.19 -27.78
CA GLN A 12 -9.97 31.17 -26.69
C GLN A 12 -8.95 30.76 -25.64
N GLY A 13 -7.68 30.69 -26.03
CA GLY A 13 -6.57 30.40 -25.13
C GLY A 13 -5.28 30.12 -25.86
N SER A 14 -4.36 29.43 -25.18
CA SER A 14 -3.06 29.06 -25.71
C SER A 14 -2.58 27.70 -25.24
N LEU A 15 -1.70 27.10 -26.04
CA LEU A 15 -0.82 26.01 -25.65
C LEU A 15 0.57 26.60 -25.39
N THR A 16 1.10 26.37 -24.19
CA THR A 16 2.44 26.84 -23.81
C THR A 16 3.38 25.65 -23.68
N LEU A 17 4.54 25.72 -24.33
CA LEU A 17 5.61 24.74 -24.26
C LEU A 17 6.85 25.40 -23.65
N ILE A 18 7.37 24.82 -22.56
CA ILE A 18 8.56 25.33 -21.87
C ILE A 18 9.70 24.38 -22.15
N TYR A 19 10.77 24.91 -22.73
CA TYR A 19 11.99 24.18 -23.02
C TYR A 19 13.14 24.67 -22.13
N GLU A 20 13.89 23.72 -21.59
CA GLU A 20 15.11 23.98 -20.84
C GLU A 20 16.22 23.10 -21.44
N ASN A 21 17.32 23.72 -21.87
CA ASN A 21 18.47 23.04 -22.49
C ASN A 21 18.09 22.10 -23.65
N GLY A 22 17.11 22.49 -24.46
CA GLY A 22 16.64 21.69 -25.61
C GLY A 22 15.64 20.59 -25.25
N VAL A 23 15.35 20.37 -23.97
CA VAL A 23 14.38 19.37 -23.49
C VAL A 23 13.05 20.03 -23.15
N LEU A 24 11.94 19.41 -23.55
CA LEU A 24 10.60 19.85 -23.14
C LEU A 24 10.42 19.59 -21.63
N ARG A 25 10.33 20.67 -20.86
CA ARG A 25 10.20 20.65 -19.40
C ARG A 25 8.76 20.53 -18.94
N SER A 26 7.87 21.27 -19.60
CA SER A 26 6.45 21.25 -19.31
C SER A 26 5.66 21.73 -20.51
N PHE A 27 4.40 21.29 -20.58
CA PHE A 27 3.41 21.84 -21.48
C PHE A 27 2.14 22.17 -20.70
N THR A 28 1.46 23.24 -21.09
CA THR A 28 0.22 23.67 -20.44
C THR A 28 -0.79 24.02 -21.51
N ASN A 29 -1.94 23.34 -21.45
CA ASN A 29 -3.09 23.65 -22.28
C ASN A 29 -4.03 24.59 -21.49
N SER A 30 -4.23 25.80 -22.00
CA SER A 30 -5.09 26.82 -21.40
C SER A 30 -6.22 27.26 -22.33
N PHE A 31 -6.67 26.39 -23.24
CA PHE A 31 -7.85 26.65 -24.07
C PHE A 31 -9.12 26.60 -23.21
N LYS A 32 -9.97 27.64 -23.32
CA LYS A 32 -11.26 27.67 -22.61
C LYS A 32 -12.29 26.73 -23.20
N LYS A 33 -12.16 26.38 -24.48
CA LYS A 33 -13.02 25.41 -25.15
C LYS A 33 -12.34 24.05 -25.23
N PRO A 34 -13.06 22.94 -25.00
CA PRO A 34 -12.51 21.61 -25.18
C PRO A 34 -12.08 21.42 -26.63
N LEU A 35 -10.97 20.70 -26.81
CA LEU A 35 -10.50 20.30 -28.13
C LEU A 35 -11.45 19.23 -28.68
N ASN A 36 -11.75 19.29 -29.97
CA ASN A 36 -12.46 18.18 -30.61
C ASN A 36 -11.50 17.03 -30.94
N ALA A 37 -12.03 15.85 -31.24
CA ALA A 37 -11.23 14.64 -31.48
C ALA A 37 -10.12 14.83 -32.53
N ILE A 38 -10.37 15.61 -33.58
CA ILE A 38 -9.38 15.88 -34.64
C ILE A 38 -8.24 16.77 -34.11
N GLN A 39 -8.58 17.80 -33.33
CA GLN A 39 -7.60 18.70 -32.71
C GLN A 39 -6.77 17.99 -31.65
N GLU A 40 -7.40 17.16 -30.82
CA GLU A 40 -6.70 16.32 -29.84
C GLU A 40 -5.75 15.36 -30.51
N LEU A 41 -6.18 14.65 -31.57
CA LEU A 41 -5.34 13.72 -32.30
C LEU A 41 -4.10 14.42 -32.86
N LYS A 42 -4.27 15.61 -33.46
CA LYS A 42 -3.14 16.39 -34.01
C LYS A 42 -2.20 16.88 -32.92
N ILE A 43 -2.71 17.36 -31.79
CA ILE A 43 -1.87 17.79 -30.66
C ILE A 43 -1.11 16.59 -30.06
N LYS A 44 -1.77 15.44 -29.90
CA LYS A 44 -1.14 14.19 -29.43
C LYS A 44 -0.06 13.68 -30.38
N GLN A 45 -0.25 13.80 -31.70
CA GLN A 45 0.77 13.46 -32.69
C GLN A 45 1.99 14.37 -32.61
N VAL A 46 1.77 15.67 -32.41
CA VAL A 46 2.86 16.66 -32.29
C VAL A 46 3.62 16.53 -30.97
N LEU A 47 2.92 16.21 -29.87
CA LEU A 47 3.50 16.05 -28.54
C LEU A 47 3.92 14.60 -28.21
N GLN A 48 3.68 13.65 -29.12
CA GLN A 48 3.95 12.21 -29.01
C GLN A 48 3.54 11.55 -27.68
N PHE A 49 2.55 12.11 -26.97
CA PHE A 49 2.11 11.59 -25.68
C PHE A 49 0.79 10.84 -25.85
N ASP A 50 0.87 9.51 -26.02
CA ASP A 50 -0.29 8.61 -25.93
C ASP A 50 -0.23 7.86 -24.59
N PHE A 51 -0.99 8.34 -23.62
CA PHE A 51 -1.01 7.77 -22.26
C PHE A 51 -1.43 6.30 -22.24
N ALA A 52 -2.22 5.87 -23.23
CA ALA A 52 -2.68 4.49 -23.34
C ALA A 52 -1.59 3.52 -23.86
N LYS A 53 -0.47 4.05 -24.35
CA LYS A 53 0.63 3.29 -24.97
C LYS A 53 1.98 3.56 -24.30
N ILE A 54 1.98 4.07 -23.07
CA ILE A 54 3.21 4.27 -22.31
C ILE A 54 3.80 2.90 -21.95
N ASP A 55 4.93 2.57 -22.56
CA ASP A 55 5.72 1.38 -22.24
C ASP A 55 6.53 1.63 -20.96
N MET A 56 5.96 1.23 -19.84
CA MET A 56 6.55 1.41 -18.52
C MET A 56 7.90 0.67 -18.37
N GLU A 57 8.09 -0.43 -19.09
CA GLU A 57 9.33 -1.22 -19.05
C GLU A 57 10.46 -0.49 -19.79
N ALA A 58 10.15 0.13 -20.93
CA ALA A 58 11.10 0.98 -21.65
C ALA A 58 11.56 2.18 -20.80
N PHE A 59 10.66 2.80 -20.04
CA PHE A 59 11.02 3.90 -19.12
C PHE A 59 11.86 3.40 -17.93
N ALA A 60 11.53 2.24 -17.36
CA ALA A 60 12.33 1.63 -16.30
C ALA A 60 13.74 1.27 -16.77
N ALA A 61 13.89 0.79 -18.01
CA ALA A 61 15.18 0.45 -18.61
C ALA A 61 16.13 1.66 -18.74
N ILE A 62 15.59 2.88 -18.83
CA ILE A 62 16.37 4.13 -18.83
C ILE A 62 16.43 4.81 -17.45
N GLY A 63 16.09 4.07 -16.39
CA GLY A 63 16.21 4.53 -15.01
C GLY A 63 15.09 5.48 -14.55
N LEU A 64 14.00 5.57 -15.29
CA LEU A 64 12.83 6.37 -14.91
C LEU A 64 11.79 5.46 -14.25
N SER A 65 11.43 5.78 -13.01
CA SER A 65 10.35 5.12 -12.30
C SER A 65 9.14 6.04 -12.23
N LEU A 66 7.96 5.47 -12.44
CA LEU A 66 6.70 6.19 -12.21
C LEU A 66 6.53 6.39 -10.71
N THR A 67 6.63 7.63 -10.26
CA THR A 67 6.12 8.03 -8.96
C THR A 67 4.63 8.28 -9.08
N ALA A 68 3.81 7.49 -8.39
CA ALA A 68 2.38 7.73 -8.29
C ALA A 68 2.13 9.17 -7.80
N GLU A 69 1.29 9.90 -8.53
CA GLU A 69 0.86 11.26 -8.20
C GLU A 69 0.30 11.32 -6.78
N ASP A 70 0.86 12.23 -5.98
CA ASP A 70 0.48 12.62 -4.63
C ASP A 70 -0.22 11.53 -3.80
N ALA A 71 0.59 10.75 -3.08
CA ALA A 71 0.09 10.11 -1.87
C ALA A 71 -0.48 11.21 -0.98
N GLN A 72 -1.82 11.32 -0.93
CA GLN A 72 -2.53 12.28 -0.09
C GLN A 72 -1.79 12.45 1.23
N ASN A 73 -1.30 13.67 1.49
CA ASN A 73 -0.54 13.92 2.71
C ASN A 73 -1.44 13.68 3.92
N ALA A 74 -0.84 13.47 5.09
CA ALA A 74 -1.60 13.16 6.30
C ALA A 74 -2.72 14.18 6.59
N GLY A 75 -2.50 15.46 6.28
CA GLY A 75 -3.51 16.51 6.47
C GLY A 75 -4.72 16.35 5.54
N GLN A 76 -4.50 16.03 4.27
CA GLN A 76 -5.59 15.79 3.30
C GLN A 76 -6.44 14.57 3.69
N ARG A 77 -5.81 13.52 4.21
CA ARG A 77 -6.53 12.33 4.72
C ARG A 77 -7.37 12.67 5.96
N VAL A 78 -6.85 13.50 6.86
CA VAL A 78 -7.63 13.98 8.02
C VAL A 78 -8.83 14.80 7.55
N ALA A 79 -8.64 15.71 6.61
CA ALA A 79 -9.72 16.55 6.07
C ALA A 79 -10.86 15.70 5.47
N LEU A 80 -10.52 14.70 4.64
CA LEU A 80 -11.50 13.76 4.07
C LEU A 80 -12.29 13.01 5.14
N PHE A 81 -11.62 12.55 6.20
CA PHE A 81 -12.31 11.90 7.31
C PHE A 81 -13.26 12.87 8.04
N CYS A 82 -12.80 14.09 8.31
CA CYS A 82 -13.60 15.12 8.97
C CYS A 82 -14.85 15.50 8.16
N ASP A 83 -14.72 15.62 6.84
CA ASP A 83 -15.83 15.95 5.95
C ASP A 83 -16.86 14.81 5.94
N ALA A 84 -16.42 13.56 5.81
CA ALA A 84 -17.32 12.40 5.88
C ALA A 84 -18.00 12.27 7.25
N TYR A 85 -17.27 12.50 8.34
CA TYR A 85 -17.83 12.50 9.69
C TYR A 85 -18.92 13.56 9.85
N LYS A 86 -18.65 14.78 9.37
CA LYS A 86 -19.60 15.90 9.42
C LYS A 86 -20.85 15.62 8.59
N GLN A 87 -20.68 15.02 7.41
CA GLN A 87 -21.82 14.60 6.59
C GLN A 87 -22.69 13.53 7.29
N LYS A 88 -22.08 12.58 7.99
CA LYS A 88 -22.80 11.49 8.67
C LYS A 88 -23.50 11.92 9.95
N TYR A 89 -22.83 12.74 10.78
CA TYR A 89 -23.27 13.05 12.14
C TYR A 89 -23.71 14.51 12.35
N GLY A 90 -23.57 15.37 11.33
CA GLY A 90 -23.93 16.80 11.40
C GLY A 90 -22.98 17.67 12.21
N ASN A 91 -22.02 17.08 12.93
CA ASN A 91 -21.07 17.78 13.80
C ASN A 91 -19.63 17.57 13.35
N SER A 92 -18.76 18.53 13.66
CA SER A 92 -17.33 18.44 13.33
C SER A 92 -16.61 17.39 14.18
N TYR A 93 -15.75 16.60 13.55
CA TYR A 93 -14.84 15.68 14.26
C TYR A 93 -13.71 16.47 14.95
N LEU A 94 -13.45 16.16 16.23
CA LEU A 94 -12.37 16.79 16.98
C LEU A 94 -11.03 16.10 16.66
N VAL A 95 -10.23 16.74 15.80
CA VAL A 95 -8.94 16.22 15.37
C VAL A 95 -7.92 16.25 16.51
N SER A 96 -7.22 15.13 16.71
CA SER A 96 -6.08 15.03 17.62
C SER A 96 -4.74 15.18 16.87
N LYS A 97 -3.69 15.62 17.57
CA LYS A 97 -2.32 15.66 17.01
C LYS A 97 -1.81 14.29 16.54
N LYS A 98 -2.40 13.19 17.03
CA LYS A 98 -2.00 11.81 16.70
C LYS A 98 -2.65 11.31 15.41
N ASP A 99 -3.77 11.91 14.99
CA ASP A 99 -4.58 11.41 13.88
C ASP A 99 -3.84 11.44 12.55
N GLY A 100 -3.09 12.51 12.28
CA GLY A 100 -2.25 12.60 11.09
C GLY A 100 -1.14 11.54 11.06
N ALA A 101 -0.54 11.23 12.22
CA ALA A 101 0.48 10.19 12.31
C ALA A 101 -0.09 8.80 12.03
N LEU A 102 -1.29 8.50 12.54
CA LEU A 102 -1.99 7.23 12.30
C LEU A 102 -2.34 7.05 10.83
N LEU A 103 -2.87 8.09 10.18
CA LEU A 103 -3.22 8.05 8.77
C LEU A 103 -2.02 7.99 7.83
N LYS A 104 -0.85 8.49 8.27
CA LYS A 104 0.42 8.33 7.55
C LYS A 104 0.89 6.87 7.51
N GLN A 105 0.66 6.12 8.60
CA GLN A 105 1.02 4.70 8.67
C GLN A 105 0.13 3.80 7.80
N LEU A 106 -1.05 4.30 7.42
CA LEU A 106 -1.96 3.59 6.53
C LEU A 106 -1.40 3.60 5.09
N SER A 107 -0.63 2.57 4.74
CA SER A 107 -0.13 2.41 3.36
C SER A 107 -1.30 2.05 2.43
N LEU A 108 -1.53 2.87 1.40
CA LEU A 108 -2.54 2.65 0.37
C LEU A 108 -1.87 2.72 -1.00
N GLN A 109 -2.31 1.86 -1.93
CA GLN A 109 -1.71 1.80 -3.26
C GLN A 109 -2.24 2.90 -4.19
N LYS A 110 -3.50 3.33 -4.01
CA LYS A 110 -4.08 4.43 -4.79
C LYS A 110 -4.74 5.46 -3.88
N THR A 111 -4.76 6.69 -4.34
CA THR A 111 -5.29 7.85 -3.59
C THR A 111 -6.81 7.78 -3.41
N CYS A 112 -7.53 7.30 -4.42
CA CYS A 112 -8.98 7.09 -4.37
C CYS A 112 -9.40 5.92 -3.46
N ASP A 113 -8.45 5.09 -3.00
CA ASP A 113 -8.75 4.00 -2.08
C ASP A 113 -9.09 4.54 -0.69
N PHE A 114 -8.46 5.65 -0.26
CA PHE A 114 -8.71 6.19 1.08
C PHE A 114 -10.14 6.71 1.22
N GLU A 115 -10.60 7.50 0.26
CA GLU A 115 -11.96 8.06 0.24
C GLU A 115 -13.02 6.94 0.30
N LYS A 116 -12.88 5.92 -0.56
CA LYS A 116 -13.77 4.75 -0.55
C LYS A 116 -13.77 4.01 0.78
N MET A 117 -12.60 3.88 1.40
CA MET A 117 -12.48 3.23 2.71
C MET A 117 -13.16 4.04 3.82
N VAL A 118 -13.05 5.37 3.78
CA VAL A 118 -13.73 6.25 4.74
C VAL A 118 -15.25 6.10 4.60
N VAL A 119 -15.77 6.16 3.38
CA VAL A 119 -17.21 5.96 3.11
C VAL A 119 -17.66 4.59 3.63
N ALA A 120 -16.98 3.51 3.23
CA ALA A 120 -17.29 2.16 3.67
C ALA A 120 -17.25 2.01 5.19
N TYR A 121 -16.31 2.68 5.89
CA TYR A 121 -16.23 2.63 7.34
C TYR A 121 -17.42 3.28 8.04
N PHE A 122 -17.95 4.40 7.51
CA PHE A 122 -19.14 5.05 8.08
C PHE A 122 -20.45 4.34 7.71
N GLU A 123 -20.49 3.63 6.59
CA GLU A 123 -21.64 2.83 6.14
C GLU A 123 -21.66 1.41 6.72
N CYS A 124 -20.51 0.89 7.17
CA CYS A 124 -20.40 -0.44 7.76
C CYS A 124 -21.23 -0.54 9.05
N ASN A 125 -22.26 -1.39 8.96
CA ASN A 125 -23.20 -1.68 10.03
C ASN A 125 -22.64 -2.71 11.02
N GLU A 126 -21.65 -3.52 10.64
CA GLU A 126 -21.03 -4.54 11.49
C GLU A 126 -20.29 -3.91 12.69
N TRP A 127 -19.89 -2.64 12.58
CA TRP A 127 -19.25 -1.88 13.65
C TRP A 127 -20.12 -0.72 14.15
N TRP A 128 -21.44 -0.85 14.08
CA TRP A 128 -22.39 0.20 14.48
C TRP A 128 -22.20 0.65 15.94
N ALA A 129 -21.85 -0.26 16.84
CA ALA A 129 -21.67 0.03 18.27
C ALA A 129 -20.31 0.68 18.61
N SER A 130 -19.37 0.73 17.65
CA SER A 130 -18.06 1.34 17.85
C SER A 130 -18.10 2.83 17.47
N PRO A 131 -17.56 3.74 18.30
CA PRO A 131 -17.47 5.15 17.93
C PRO A 131 -16.59 5.29 16.67
N LYS A 132 -17.13 5.95 15.64
CA LYS A 132 -16.41 6.15 14.38
C LYS A 132 -15.37 7.25 14.56
N ASN A 133 -14.10 6.88 14.62
CA ASN A 133 -12.98 7.81 14.75
C ASN A 133 -11.77 7.33 13.95
N ILE A 134 -10.76 8.18 13.78
CA ILE A 134 -9.60 7.87 12.93
C ILE A 134 -8.82 6.66 13.46
N SER A 135 -8.63 6.55 14.77
CA SER A 135 -7.99 5.39 15.39
C SER A 135 -8.77 4.10 15.12
N GLY A 136 -10.10 4.16 15.25
CA GLY A 136 -11.02 3.07 14.94
C GLY A 136 -10.93 2.64 13.47
N LEU A 137 -10.93 3.59 12.53
CA LEU A 137 -10.75 3.32 11.11
C LEU A 137 -9.45 2.55 10.85
N VAL A 138 -8.32 3.07 11.33
CA VAL A 138 -7.00 2.45 11.14
C VAL A 138 -6.95 1.05 11.75
N ASN A 139 -7.49 0.87 12.96
CA ASN A 139 -7.54 -0.42 13.63
C ASN A 139 -8.37 -1.45 12.85
N ARG A 140 -9.56 -1.08 12.37
CA ARG A 140 -10.42 -1.99 11.58
C ARG A 140 -9.81 -2.33 10.23
N ILE A 141 -9.19 -1.36 9.55
CA ILE A 141 -8.49 -1.63 8.30
C ILE A 141 -7.32 -2.60 8.53
N ASN A 142 -6.52 -2.38 9.58
CA ASN A 142 -5.41 -3.27 9.91
C ASN A 142 -5.90 -4.66 10.37
N GLU A 143 -7.04 -4.75 11.05
CA GLU A 143 -7.71 -6.01 11.38
C GLU A 143 -8.14 -6.76 10.12
N LEU A 144 -8.83 -6.09 9.19
CA LEU A 144 -9.22 -6.69 7.90
C LEU A 144 -8.00 -7.11 7.07
N ARG A 145 -6.92 -6.32 7.05
CA ARG A 145 -5.67 -6.70 6.40
C ARG A 145 -5.07 -7.94 7.05
N ARG A 146 -5.02 -7.98 8.38
CA ARG A 146 -4.56 -9.16 9.11
C ARG A 146 -5.43 -10.36 8.81
N TRP A 147 -6.75 -10.22 8.69
CA TRP A 147 -7.62 -11.34 8.30
C TRP A 147 -7.43 -11.76 6.84
N ALA A 148 -7.22 -10.82 5.92
CA ALA A 148 -6.96 -11.11 4.51
C ALA A 148 -5.58 -11.75 4.27
N VAL A 149 -4.61 -11.44 5.14
CA VAL A 149 -3.29 -12.08 5.15
C VAL A 149 -3.36 -13.40 5.91
N ALA A 150 -4.01 -13.47 7.07
CA ALA A 150 -4.19 -14.70 7.85
C ALA A 150 -5.08 -15.73 7.12
N SER A 151 -6.02 -15.31 6.28
CA SER A 151 -6.76 -16.24 5.40
C SER A 151 -5.87 -16.82 4.30
N LYS A 152 -4.77 -16.15 3.96
CA LYS A 152 -3.70 -16.67 3.08
C LYS A 152 -2.60 -17.41 3.85
N GLU A 153 -2.32 -17.03 5.10
CA GLU A 153 -1.29 -17.59 5.97
C GLU A 153 -1.79 -18.70 6.90
N ASN A 154 -3.10 -19.01 6.91
CA ASN A 154 -3.66 -20.22 7.52
C ASN A 154 -3.14 -21.52 6.84
N ILE A 155 -2.22 -21.40 5.88
CA ILE A 155 -1.49 -22.51 5.28
C ILE A 155 -0.02 -22.53 5.73
N LEU A 156 0.60 -21.44 6.21
CA LEU A 156 2.03 -21.44 6.56
C LEU A 156 2.38 -20.49 7.73
N THR A 157 2.74 -21.10 8.86
CA THR A 157 3.55 -20.57 9.98
C THR A 157 2.83 -19.79 11.09
N ALA A 158 2.03 -20.51 11.89
CA ALA A 158 2.10 -20.27 13.32
C ALA A 158 3.58 -20.41 13.74
N LYS A 159 4.21 -19.31 14.14
CA LYS A 159 5.63 -19.28 14.54
C LYS A 159 5.75 -20.04 15.85
N TRP A 160 5.94 -21.36 15.77
CA TRP A 160 6.05 -22.21 16.94
C TRP A 160 7.26 -21.77 17.78
N HIS A 161 7.01 -21.48 19.05
CA HIS A 161 8.05 -21.17 20.02
C HIS A 161 8.57 -22.47 20.62
N PHE A 162 9.83 -22.78 20.35
CA PHE A 162 10.50 -23.97 20.86
C PHE A 162 11.58 -23.58 21.90
N PRO A 163 11.84 -24.44 22.90
CA PRO A 163 12.92 -24.23 23.86
C PRO A 163 14.30 -24.37 23.18
N ASN A 164 15.30 -23.63 23.68
CA ASN A 164 16.68 -23.63 23.16
C ASN A 164 17.48 -24.92 23.48
N GLY A 165 16.79 -26.03 23.74
CA GLY A 165 17.38 -27.32 24.05
C GLY A 165 16.41 -28.48 23.79
N TYR A 166 16.97 -29.68 23.70
CA TYR A 166 16.16 -30.88 23.55
C TYR A 166 15.40 -31.20 24.84
N SER A 167 14.08 -31.38 24.73
CA SER A 167 13.18 -31.81 25.77
C SER A 167 12.30 -32.92 25.24
N LYS A 168 12.44 -34.11 25.81
CA LYS A 168 11.61 -35.27 25.46
C LYS A 168 10.13 -35.01 25.74
N THR A 169 9.82 -34.27 26.81
CA THR A 169 8.45 -33.85 27.13
C THR A 169 7.88 -32.96 26.03
N ARG A 170 8.66 -32.00 25.54
CA ARG A 170 8.18 -31.09 24.47
C ARG A 170 7.94 -31.81 23.15
N GLU A 171 8.79 -32.78 22.81
CA GLU A 171 8.60 -33.63 21.64
C GLU A 171 7.31 -34.47 21.75
N GLN A 172 6.99 -34.99 22.93
CA GLN A 172 5.74 -35.71 23.21
C GLN A 172 4.50 -34.80 23.22
N GLU A 173 4.66 -33.52 23.56
CA GLU A 173 3.59 -32.51 23.55
C GLU A 173 3.24 -32.03 22.13
N CYS A 174 4.08 -32.29 21.13
CA CYS A 174 3.79 -31.93 19.74
C CYS A 174 2.62 -32.78 19.23
N LYS A 175 1.51 -32.13 18.88
CA LYS A 175 0.25 -32.81 18.55
C LYS A 175 0.14 -33.21 17.08
N THR A 176 0.96 -32.60 16.21
CA THR A 176 0.96 -32.87 14.77
C THR A 176 2.37 -33.19 14.25
N ASN A 177 2.42 -33.91 13.14
CA ASN A 177 3.69 -34.25 12.49
C ASN A 177 4.44 -32.99 12.01
N GLU A 178 3.73 -31.94 11.59
CA GLU A 178 4.37 -30.70 11.17
C GLU A 178 5.07 -30.00 12.36
N GLU A 179 4.45 -30.02 13.54
CA GLU A 179 5.00 -29.43 14.77
C GLU A 179 6.28 -30.17 15.21
N VAL A 180 6.27 -31.50 15.18
CA VAL A 180 7.45 -32.34 15.47
C VAL A 180 8.60 -32.03 14.50
N GLN A 181 8.31 -31.94 13.20
CA GLN A 181 9.33 -31.67 12.18
C GLN A 181 9.96 -30.28 12.33
N ALA A 182 9.18 -29.28 12.71
CA ALA A 182 9.70 -27.96 12.99
C ALA A 182 10.49 -27.90 14.30
N TYR A 183 10.08 -28.64 15.34
CA TYR A 183 10.88 -28.76 16.56
C TYR A 183 12.25 -29.37 16.26
N TRP A 184 12.30 -30.44 15.46
CA TRP A 184 13.55 -31.03 14.99
C TRP A 184 14.39 -30.11 14.11
N ARG A 185 13.76 -29.26 13.30
CA ARG A 185 14.46 -28.25 12.49
C ARG A 185 15.12 -27.20 13.39
N HIS A 186 14.39 -26.70 14.38
CA HIS A 186 14.90 -25.78 15.38
C HIS A 186 16.09 -26.36 16.16
N LEU A 187 16.02 -27.63 16.59
CA LEU A 187 17.13 -28.31 17.25
C LEU A 187 18.38 -28.41 16.36
N ARG A 188 18.22 -28.67 15.05
CA ARG A 188 19.34 -28.68 14.09
C ARG A 188 19.98 -27.30 13.93
N GLU A 189 19.18 -26.23 13.87
CA GLU A 189 19.67 -24.84 13.82
C GLU A 189 20.48 -24.48 15.06
N LEU A 190 20.12 -25.04 16.22
CA LEU A 190 20.86 -24.90 17.47
C LEU A 190 22.09 -25.82 17.59
N GLY A 191 22.36 -26.64 16.57
CA GLY A 191 23.52 -27.54 16.51
C GLY A 191 23.33 -28.91 17.16
N TYR A 192 22.10 -29.31 17.49
CA TYR A 192 21.82 -30.66 17.97
C TYR A 192 21.76 -31.67 16.83
N LYS A 193 22.26 -32.88 17.07
CA LYS A 193 22.20 -34.02 16.15
C LYS A 193 21.49 -35.20 16.82
N LYS A 194 20.78 -36.00 16.03
CA LYS A 194 20.24 -37.28 16.53
C LYS A 194 21.39 -38.24 16.81
N THR A 195 21.42 -38.80 18.01
CA THR A 195 22.42 -39.74 18.50
C THR A 195 21.73 -40.92 19.15
N LYS A 196 22.31 -42.12 19.01
CA LYS A 196 21.85 -43.30 19.75
C LYS A 196 22.63 -43.42 21.05
N VAL A 197 21.91 -43.46 22.17
CA VAL A 197 22.47 -43.78 23.48
C VAL A 197 21.85 -45.12 23.91
N GLY A 198 22.58 -46.21 23.67
CA GLY A 198 22.04 -47.56 23.80
C GLY A 198 20.93 -47.85 22.77
N ILE A 199 19.76 -48.31 23.24
CA ILE A 199 18.59 -48.64 22.41
C ILE A 199 17.75 -47.39 22.09
N VAL A 200 18.01 -46.24 22.75
CA VAL A 200 17.19 -45.04 22.66
C VAL A 200 17.82 -44.01 21.70
N GLU A 201 17.03 -43.53 20.75
CA GLU A 201 17.36 -42.36 19.93
C GLU A 201 17.07 -41.07 20.69
N THR A 202 18.05 -40.17 20.77
CA THR A 202 17.95 -38.87 21.47
C THR A 202 18.65 -37.77 20.68
N TRP A 203 18.46 -36.50 21.06
CA TRP A 203 19.19 -35.38 20.49
C TRP A 203 20.29 -34.91 21.43
N ALA A 204 21.52 -34.86 20.94
CA ALA A 204 22.67 -34.35 21.67
C ALA A 204 23.32 -33.21 20.89
N LYS A 205 23.74 -32.17 21.61
CA LYS A 205 24.57 -31.11 21.03
C LYS A 205 25.98 -31.68 20.90
N GLY A 206 26.53 -31.72 19.68
CA GLY A 206 27.92 -32.12 19.49
C GLY A 206 28.83 -31.20 20.30
N LEU A 207 29.80 -31.79 21.01
CA LEU A 207 30.95 -31.06 21.54
C LEU A 207 31.74 -30.44 20.39
#